data_AF-L5N500-F1
#
_entry.id   AF-L5N500-F1
#
_cell.length_a   1.000
_cell.length_b   1.000
_cell.length_c   1.000
_cell.angle_alpha   90.00
_cell.angle_beta   90.00
_cell.angle_gamma   90.00
#
_symmetry.space_group_name_H-M   'P 1'
#
loop_
_entity.id
_entity.type
_entity.pdbx_description
1 polymer ?
#
loop_
_entity_poly.entity_id
_entity_poly.type
_entity_poly.pdbx_seq_one_letter_code
_entity_poly.pdbx_strand_id
1 'polypeptide(L)'
;QYADYSPSVEGVMDDAVTAALDAGVAESGDTIVVLSGMMTELEGTNTTNMLKVHVAAEPVATGRKIVGGRVAGPLYRTEDGDLTDVPEGAVLALSSEFDGEFDGDADKLAGIVDARAGMTGYPALVARELDIPMVSGAPLPKTIAQGATVTLHAERGIVYEGDVINHDRDSR
;
A
#
# COMPACT_ATOMS: atom_id res chain seq x y z
N GLN A 1 -31.36 -9.83 -7.14
CA GLN A 1 -30.68 -10.78 -8.04
C GLN A 1 -29.67 -11.53 -7.20
N TYR A 2 -29.70 -12.86 -7.23
CA TYR A 2 -28.68 -13.67 -6.54
C TYR A 2 -27.38 -13.59 -7.35
N ALA A 3 -26.24 -13.35 -6.68
CA ALA A 3 -24.93 -13.34 -7.29
C ALA A 3 -24.62 -14.70 -7.92
N ASP A 4 -23.94 -14.68 -9.07
CA ASP A 4 -23.46 -15.88 -9.76
C ASP A 4 -22.60 -16.73 -8.81
N TYR A 5 -22.84 -18.04 -8.78
CA TYR A 5 -22.18 -18.95 -7.85
C TYR A 5 -20.74 -19.17 -8.31
N SER A 6 -19.78 -18.49 -7.69
CA SER A 6 -18.36 -18.70 -7.99
C SER A 6 -17.89 -20.03 -7.35
N PRO A 7 -17.42 -21.03 -8.14
CA PRO A 7 -17.20 -22.40 -7.65
C PRO A 7 -15.93 -22.61 -6.81
N SER A 8 -15.19 -21.54 -6.49
CA SER A 8 -13.95 -21.61 -5.70
C SER A 8 -14.04 -20.82 -4.40
N VAL A 9 -13.27 -21.26 -3.41
CA VAL A 9 -13.09 -20.56 -2.12
C VAL A 9 -12.67 -19.11 -2.34
N GLU A 10 -11.76 -18.85 -3.28
CA GLU A 10 -11.34 -17.50 -3.63
C GLU A 10 -12.48 -16.68 -4.24
N GLY A 11 -13.26 -17.28 -5.16
CA GLY A 11 -14.39 -16.62 -5.80
C GLY A 11 -15.46 -16.16 -4.80
N VAL A 12 -15.88 -17.03 -3.89
CA VAL A 12 -16.84 -16.67 -2.83
C VAL A 12 -16.32 -15.52 -1.95
N MET A 13 -15.01 -15.49 -1.70
CA MET A 13 -14.39 -14.44 -0.90
C MET A 13 -14.32 -13.11 -1.65
N ASP A 14 -14.02 -13.13 -2.94
CA ASP A 14 -13.93 -11.94 -3.79
C ASP A 14 -15.33 -11.36 -4.10
N ASP A 15 -16.33 -12.22 -4.28
CA ASP A 15 -17.74 -11.82 -4.43
C ASP A 15 -18.24 -11.11 -3.17
N ALA A 16 -17.85 -11.59 -1.98
CA ALA A 16 -18.22 -10.96 -0.71
C ALA A 16 -17.61 -9.55 -0.57
N VAL A 17 -16.36 -9.36 -0.98
CA VAL A 17 -15.71 -8.04 -1.02
C VAL A 17 -16.44 -7.12 -2.01
N THR A 18 -16.68 -7.61 -3.23
CA THR A 18 -17.36 -6.84 -4.28
C THR A 18 -18.76 -6.42 -3.85
N ALA A 19 -19.53 -7.33 -3.24
CA ALA A 19 -20.86 -7.04 -2.74
C ALA A 19 -20.86 -5.97 -1.63
N ALA A 20 -19.83 -5.93 -0.77
CA ALA A 20 -19.71 -4.90 0.26
C ALA A 20 -19.42 -3.51 -0.33
N LEU A 21 -18.55 -3.45 -1.34
CA LEU A 21 -18.25 -2.22 -2.08
C LEU A 21 -19.48 -1.73 -2.88
N ASP A 22 -20.15 -2.63 -3.61
CA ASP A 22 -21.34 -2.32 -4.41
C ASP A 22 -22.52 -1.84 -3.55
N ALA A 23 -22.65 -2.39 -2.34
CA ALA A 23 -23.67 -1.97 -1.38
C ALA A 23 -23.34 -0.62 -0.71
N GLY A 24 -22.14 -0.06 -0.93
CA GLY A 24 -21.67 1.17 -0.31
C GLY A 24 -21.50 1.08 1.21
N VAL A 25 -21.35 -0.14 1.74
CA VAL A 25 -21.10 -0.37 3.18
C VAL A 25 -19.60 -0.51 3.48
N ALA A 26 -18.78 -0.54 2.43
CA ALA A 26 -17.33 -0.42 2.47
C ALA A 26 -16.89 0.45 1.29
N GLU A 27 -15.72 1.07 1.40
CA GLU A 27 -15.11 1.93 0.39
C GLU A 27 -13.69 1.47 0.07
N SER A 28 -13.07 2.10 -0.93
CA SER A 28 -11.69 1.78 -1.27
C SER A 28 -10.75 2.20 -0.14
N GLY A 29 -9.89 1.27 0.28
CA GLY A 29 -8.98 1.45 1.42
C GLY A 29 -9.44 0.73 2.69
N ASP A 30 -10.71 0.32 2.79
CA ASP A 30 -11.22 -0.41 3.95
C ASP A 30 -10.52 -1.76 4.15
N THR A 31 -10.33 -2.13 5.42
CA THR A 31 -9.98 -3.51 5.78
C THR A 31 -11.24 -4.34 5.97
N ILE A 32 -11.53 -5.19 4.99
CA ILE A 32 -12.67 -6.09 5.00
C ILE A 32 -12.24 -7.46 5.57
N VAL A 33 -12.95 -7.94 6.57
CA VAL A 33 -12.80 -9.30 7.10
C VAL A 33 -13.95 -10.15 6.59
N VAL A 34 -13.66 -11.11 5.73
CA VAL A 34 -14.64 -12.08 5.21
C VAL A 34 -14.56 -13.35 6.04
N LEU A 35 -15.68 -13.74 6.65
CA LEU A 35 -15.83 -14.97 7.40
C LEU A 35 -16.76 -15.92 6.64
N SER A 36 -16.35 -17.17 6.45
CA SER A 36 -17.16 -18.15 5.73
C SER A 36 -17.01 -19.57 6.29
N GLY A 37 -17.98 -20.42 5.98
CA GLY A 37 -17.99 -21.85 6.26
C GLY A 37 -18.03 -22.62 4.95
N MET A 38 -16.88 -22.96 4.38
CA MET A 38 -16.79 -23.54 3.03
C MET A 38 -16.36 -25.01 2.99
N MET A 39 -15.92 -25.59 4.11
CA MET A 39 -15.67 -27.04 4.18
C MET A 39 -16.98 -27.79 4.49
N THR A 40 -17.78 -28.04 3.46
CA THR A 40 -19.03 -28.80 3.57
C THR A 40 -18.83 -30.32 3.62
N GLU A 41 -17.58 -30.79 3.52
CA GLU A 41 -17.22 -32.23 3.51
C GLU A 41 -17.27 -32.90 4.89
N LEU A 42 -17.46 -32.14 5.97
CA LEU A 42 -17.73 -32.67 7.30
C LEU A 42 -19.24 -32.60 7.57
N GLU A 43 -19.94 -33.68 7.24
CA GLU A 43 -21.39 -33.81 7.45
C GLU A 43 -21.78 -33.38 8.88
N GLY A 44 -22.72 -32.44 8.99
CA GLY A 44 -23.33 -32.01 10.27
C GLY A 44 -22.70 -30.79 10.95
N THR A 45 -21.66 -30.18 10.38
CA THR A 45 -20.97 -29.04 11.00
C THR A 45 -21.09 -27.78 10.13
N ASN A 46 -22.12 -26.97 10.37
CA ASN A 46 -22.26 -25.62 9.79
C ASN A 46 -21.40 -24.61 10.55
N THR A 47 -20.07 -24.78 10.53
CA THR A 47 -19.16 -23.89 11.23
C THR A 47 -18.56 -22.85 10.32
N THR A 48 -18.38 -21.64 10.84
CA THR A 48 -17.46 -20.66 10.28
C THR A 48 -16.04 -21.17 10.48
N ASN A 49 -15.33 -21.48 9.40
CA ASN A 49 -14.01 -22.10 9.46
C ASN A 49 -12.96 -21.43 8.57
N MET A 50 -13.34 -20.38 7.84
CA MET A 50 -12.45 -19.60 7.00
C MET A 50 -12.55 -18.10 7.32
N LEU A 51 -11.40 -17.44 7.34
CA LEU A 51 -11.26 -15.98 7.51
C LEU A 51 -10.28 -15.46 6.46
N LYS A 52 -10.69 -14.45 5.69
CA LYS A 52 -9.82 -13.67 4.80
C LYS A 52 -9.83 -12.21 5.26
N VAL A 53 -8.66 -11.64 5.50
CA VAL A 53 -8.50 -10.19 5.66
C VAL A 53 -8.08 -9.64 4.31
N HIS A 54 -8.86 -8.70 3.78
CA HIS A 54 -8.66 -8.09 2.48
C HIS A 54 -8.69 -6.57 2.63
N VAL A 55 -7.76 -5.87 1.98
CA VAL A 55 -7.80 -4.40 1.91
C VAL A 55 -8.41 -4.05 0.56
N ALA A 56 -9.48 -3.27 0.54
CA ALA A 56 -10.17 -2.85 -0.68
C ALA A 56 -9.39 -1.76 -1.45
N ALA A 57 -8.09 -1.95 -1.64
CA ALA A 57 -7.25 -1.04 -2.41
C ALA A 57 -6.28 -1.87 -3.25
N GLU A 58 -6.21 -1.56 -4.54
CA GLU A 58 -5.24 -2.20 -5.41
C GLU A 58 -3.84 -1.60 -5.19
N PRO A 59 -2.81 -2.43 -5.06
CA PRO A 59 -1.44 -1.94 -4.94
C PRO A 59 -1.01 -1.30 -6.26
N VAL A 60 -0.56 -0.05 -6.21
CA VAL A 60 -0.02 0.65 -7.39
C VAL A 60 1.44 0.28 -7.68
N ALA A 61 2.15 -0.20 -6.66
CA ALA A 61 3.45 -0.83 -6.82
C ALA A 61 3.72 -1.83 -5.69
N THR A 62 4.55 -2.83 -5.99
CA THR A 62 5.08 -3.76 -5.01
C THR A 62 6.60 -3.83 -5.15
N GLY A 63 7.28 -4.04 -4.03
CA GLY A 63 8.73 -4.06 -3.96
C GLY A 63 9.21 -4.78 -2.70
N ARG A 64 10.45 -4.48 -2.30
CA ARG A 64 11.11 -5.09 -1.15
C ARG A 64 11.25 -4.09 -0.01
N LYS A 65 10.91 -4.52 1.20
CA LYS A 65 11.14 -3.79 2.44
C LYS A 65 12.64 -3.50 2.61
N ILE A 66 12.98 -2.24 2.87
CA ILE A 66 14.31 -1.82 3.36
C ILE A 66 14.22 -1.41 4.83
N VAL A 67 13.29 -0.50 5.15
CA VAL A 67 12.93 -0.09 6.50
C VAL A 67 11.43 -0.32 6.68
N GLY A 68 11.04 -0.88 7.82
CA GLY A 68 9.64 -1.24 8.11
C GLY A 68 8.76 -0.03 8.40
N GLY A 69 7.50 -0.29 8.71
CA GLY A 69 6.52 0.74 9.06
C GLY A 69 5.52 1.05 7.96
N ARG A 70 4.69 2.05 8.22
CA ARG A 70 3.57 2.45 7.37
C ARG A 70 3.33 3.95 7.50
N VAL A 71 3.20 4.65 6.39
CA VAL A 71 2.93 6.10 6.37
C VAL A 71 2.08 6.48 5.15
N ALA A 72 1.31 7.55 5.27
CA ALA A 72 0.59 8.17 4.18
C ALA A 72 1.00 9.64 4.07
N GLY A 73 1.20 10.12 2.85
CA GLY A 73 1.68 11.48 2.61
C GLY A 73 1.63 11.87 1.14
N PRO A 74 1.85 13.16 0.82
CA PRO A 74 1.90 13.63 -0.55
C PRO A 74 3.09 13.00 -1.27
N LEU A 75 2.85 12.48 -2.47
CA LEU A 75 3.88 11.95 -3.34
C LEU A 75 4.77 13.08 -3.87
N TYR A 76 6.08 12.96 -3.68
CA TYR A 76 7.05 13.85 -4.31
C TYR A 76 8.03 13.06 -5.16
N ARG A 77 8.07 13.35 -6.45
CA ARG A 77 9.03 12.78 -7.40
C ARG A 77 10.17 13.78 -7.63
N THR A 78 11.40 13.26 -7.63
CA THR A 78 12.60 14.02 -7.98
C THR A 78 13.46 13.20 -8.94
N GLU A 79 14.17 13.88 -9.84
CA GLU A 79 15.14 13.26 -10.75
C GLU A 79 16.58 13.45 -10.26
N ASP A 80 16.85 14.54 -9.55
CA ASP A 80 18.18 15.01 -9.14
C ASP A 80 18.42 14.93 -7.63
N GLY A 81 17.37 14.70 -6.83
CA GLY A 81 17.46 14.63 -5.37
C GLY A 81 17.20 15.96 -4.67
N ASP A 82 16.76 17.00 -5.38
CA ASP A 82 16.39 18.28 -4.75
C ASP A 82 15.15 18.15 -3.87
N LEU A 83 15.31 18.43 -2.57
CA LEU A 83 14.27 18.39 -1.54
C LEU A 83 13.80 19.79 -1.11
N THR A 84 14.21 20.86 -1.78
CA THR A 84 13.91 22.24 -1.40
C THR A 84 12.40 22.50 -1.32
N ASP A 85 11.67 22.07 -2.36
CA ASP A 85 10.21 22.24 -2.49
C ASP A 85 9.41 21.04 -1.94
N VAL A 86 10.06 20.11 -1.26
CA VAL A 86 9.40 18.95 -0.66
C VAL A 86 8.53 19.40 0.52
N PRO A 87 7.23 19.06 0.53
CA PRO A 87 6.38 19.32 1.68
C PRO A 87 6.74 18.39 2.84
N GLU A 88 6.50 18.86 4.07
CA GLU A 88 6.67 18.06 5.27
C GLU A 88 5.75 16.83 5.24
N GLY A 89 6.30 15.67 5.62
CA GLY A 89 5.59 14.39 5.60
C GLY A 89 5.45 13.76 4.21
N ALA A 90 6.24 14.17 3.21
CA ALA A 90 6.16 13.64 1.86
C ALA A 90 6.69 12.20 1.74
N VAL A 91 6.12 11.44 0.82
CA VAL A 91 6.69 10.17 0.35
C VAL A 91 7.51 10.46 -0.90
N LEU A 92 8.83 10.34 -0.80
CA LEU A 92 9.75 10.56 -1.90
C LEU A 92 9.75 9.36 -2.84
N ALA A 93 9.61 9.60 -4.14
CA ALA A 93 9.69 8.57 -5.17
C ALA A 93 10.88 8.83 -6.12
N LEU A 94 11.77 7.86 -6.20
CA LEU A 94 12.99 7.90 -7.00
C LEU A 94 12.85 7.06 -8.26
N SER A 95 13.39 7.58 -9.37
CA SER A 95 13.41 6.87 -10.65
C SER A 95 14.45 5.73 -10.67
N SER A 96 14.36 4.86 -11.69
CA SER A 96 15.35 3.79 -11.88
C SER A 96 16.76 4.31 -12.20
N GLU A 97 16.87 5.58 -12.58
CA GLU A 97 18.11 6.20 -13.05
C GLU A 97 18.77 7.10 -12.00
N PHE A 98 18.11 7.34 -10.86
CA PHE A 98 18.61 8.25 -9.83
C PHE A 98 19.97 7.79 -9.27
N ASP A 99 21.05 8.53 -9.48
CA ASP A 99 22.40 8.19 -8.99
C ASP A 99 23.01 9.26 -8.07
N GLY A 100 22.24 10.30 -7.74
CA GLY A 100 22.65 11.42 -6.91
C GLY A 100 22.51 11.22 -5.40
N GLU A 101 22.65 12.32 -4.69
CA GLU A 101 22.42 12.48 -3.26
C GLU A 101 21.24 13.43 -3.02
N PHE A 102 20.74 13.52 -1.79
CA PHE A 102 19.67 14.46 -1.47
C PHE A 102 20.25 15.83 -1.13
N ASP A 103 19.73 16.87 -1.79
CA ASP A 103 20.05 18.25 -1.47
C ASP A 103 18.87 18.91 -0.73
N GLY A 104 19.15 19.56 0.38
CA GLY A 104 18.13 20.08 1.30
C GLY A 104 17.85 19.19 2.51
N ASP A 105 16.65 19.33 3.06
CA ASP A 105 16.28 18.75 4.36
C ASP A 105 15.51 17.44 4.20
N ALA A 106 16.22 16.32 4.39
CA ALA A 106 15.66 14.98 4.33
C ALA A 106 14.77 14.62 5.54
N ASP A 107 14.85 15.37 6.66
CA ASP A 107 14.01 15.12 7.84
C ASP A 107 12.52 15.40 7.57
N LYS A 108 12.21 16.14 6.50
CA LYS A 108 10.84 16.36 6.01
C LYS A 108 10.20 15.09 5.44
N LEU A 109 10.99 14.08 5.08
CA LEU A 109 10.48 12.88 4.42
C LEU A 109 9.78 11.96 5.42
N ALA A 110 8.59 11.52 5.06
CA ALA A 110 7.87 10.48 5.78
C ALA A 110 8.26 9.07 5.33
N GLY A 111 8.74 8.91 4.09
CA GLY A 111 9.13 7.62 3.55
C GLY A 111 9.71 7.71 2.14
N ILE A 112 10.32 6.62 1.67
CA ILE A 112 11.03 6.58 0.38
C ILE A 112 10.57 5.35 -0.44
N VAL A 113 10.30 5.57 -1.73
CA VAL A 113 10.03 4.53 -2.73
C VAL A 113 11.09 4.63 -3.82
N ASP A 114 11.98 3.65 -3.90
CA ASP A 114 12.98 3.55 -4.96
C ASP A 114 12.51 2.57 -6.04
N ALA A 115 12.43 3.03 -7.29
CA ALA A 115 12.11 2.16 -8.41
C ALA A 115 13.18 1.08 -8.65
N ARG A 116 14.43 1.33 -8.26
CA ARG A 116 15.54 0.37 -8.41
C ARG A 116 15.50 -0.71 -7.36
N ALA A 117 15.82 -1.93 -7.76
CA ALA A 117 16.01 -3.04 -6.85
C ALA A 117 17.40 -2.99 -6.19
N GLY A 118 17.60 -2.05 -5.26
CA GLY A 118 18.80 -1.92 -4.43
C GLY A 118 18.50 -2.07 -2.93
N MET A 119 19.46 -2.56 -2.13
CA MET A 119 19.28 -2.70 -0.67
C MET A 119 20.25 -1.86 0.19
N THR A 120 21.31 -1.37 -0.44
CA THR A 120 22.45 -0.70 0.22
C THR A 120 22.82 0.64 -0.42
N GLY A 121 22.03 1.11 -1.40
CA GLY A 121 22.28 2.40 -2.05
C GLY A 121 22.05 3.58 -1.10
N TYR A 122 22.45 4.77 -1.54
CA TYR A 122 22.32 6.01 -0.75
C TYR A 122 20.90 6.22 -0.16
N PRO A 123 19.79 6.03 -0.91
CA PRO A 123 18.44 6.17 -0.32
C PRO A 123 18.17 5.19 0.82
N ALA A 124 18.72 3.98 0.75
CA ALA A 124 18.60 2.95 1.79
C ALA A 124 19.47 3.23 3.02
N LEU A 125 20.50 4.05 2.89
CA LEU A 125 21.27 4.55 4.02
C LEU A 125 20.48 5.66 4.71
N VAL A 126 20.00 6.65 3.95
CA VAL A 126 19.20 7.76 4.49
C VAL A 126 17.95 7.26 5.21
N ALA A 127 17.18 6.35 4.59
CA ALA A 127 15.97 5.81 5.22
C ALA A 127 16.24 5.14 6.58
N ARG A 128 17.38 4.46 6.73
CA ARG A 128 17.77 3.80 7.99
C ARG A 128 18.22 4.79 9.04
N GLU A 129 18.96 5.83 8.63
CA GLU A 129 19.43 6.88 9.53
C GLU A 129 18.25 7.66 10.12
N LEU A 130 17.26 7.98 9.27
CA LEU A 130 16.05 8.71 9.66
C LEU A 130 14.96 7.82 10.28
N ASP A 131 15.13 6.49 10.27
CA ASP A 131 14.14 5.49 10.69
C ASP A 131 12.77 5.66 10.00
N ILE A 132 12.78 6.00 8.71
CA ILE A 132 11.56 6.19 7.91
C ILE A 132 11.27 4.98 7.00
N PRO A 133 9.99 4.60 6.81
CA PRO A 133 9.60 3.50 5.92
C PRO A 133 10.22 3.62 4.53
N MET A 134 10.77 2.52 4.01
CA MET A 134 11.32 2.49 2.66
C MET A 134 11.07 1.16 1.94
N VAL A 135 10.69 1.27 0.66
CA VAL A 135 10.58 0.15 -0.27
C VAL A 135 11.47 0.38 -1.48
N SER A 136 12.16 -0.67 -1.94
CA SER A 136 12.94 -0.65 -3.17
C SER A 136 12.37 -1.60 -4.23
N GLY A 137 12.74 -1.40 -5.49
CA GLY A 137 12.23 -2.17 -6.62
C GLY A 137 10.75 -1.94 -6.89
N ALA A 138 10.22 -0.76 -6.53
CA ALA A 138 8.81 -0.42 -6.63
C ALA A 138 8.60 0.78 -7.56
N PRO A 139 8.65 0.59 -8.90
CA PRO A 139 8.41 1.68 -9.84
C PRO A 139 6.96 2.16 -9.76
N LEU A 140 6.76 3.43 -9.40
CA LEU A 140 5.41 4.02 -9.34
C LEU A 140 4.89 4.41 -10.73
N PRO A 141 3.63 4.09 -11.07
CA PRO A 141 2.99 4.51 -12.31
C PRO A 141 3.04 6.03 -12.48
N LYS A 142 3.31 6.51 -13.70
CA LYS A 142 3.32 7.95 -14.02
C LYS A 142 1.92 8.60 -13.99
N THR A 143 0.87 7.78 -13.92
CA THR A 143 -0.53 8.23 -13.82
C THR A 143 -0.84 8.87 -12.47
N ILE A 144 -0.10 8.54 -11.42
CA ILE A 144 -0.24 9.15 -10.09
C ILE A 144 0.49 10.50 -10.09
N ALA A 145 -0.28 11.57 -9.91
CA ALA A 145 0.19 12.95 -9.98
C ALA A 145 1.14 13.32 -8.83
N GLN A 146 2.03 14.29 -9.08
CA GLN A 146 2.81 14.94 -8.03
C GLN A 146 1.85 15.52 -6.98
N GLY A 147 2.16 15.33 -5.70
CA GLY A 147 1.36 15.78 -4.57
C GLY A 147 0.13 14.92 -4.25
N ALA A 148 -0.20 13.91 -5.08
CA ALA A 148 -1.27 12.97 -4.75
C ALA A 148 -0.92 12.20 -3.48
N THR A 149 -1.91 11.96 -2.62
CA THR A 149 -1.69 11.16 -1.41
C THR A 149 -1.42 9.71 -1.78
N VAL A 150 -0.37 9.14 -1.21
CA VAL A 150 -0.03 7.72 -1.34
C VAL A 150 0.22 7.12 0.03
N THR A 151 -0.08 5.84 0.18
CA THR A 151 0.29 5.08 1.38
C THR A 151 1.43 4.13 1.07
N LEU A 152 2.53 4.30 1.80
CA LEU A 152 3.65 3.38 1.81
C LEU A 152 3.50 2.39 2.95
N HIS A 153 3.21 1.12 2.66
CA HIS A 153 3.24 0.03 3.63
C HIS A 153 4.52 -0.78 3.47
N ALA A 154 5.62 -0.23 3.99
CA ALA A 154 6.94 -0.79 3.79
C ALA A 154 7.12 -2.16 4.47
N GLU A 155 6.43 -2.43 5.58
CA GLU A 155 6.46 -3.77 6.21
C GLU A 155 6.05 -4.90 5.25
N ARG A 156 5.12 -4.61 4.33
CA ARG A 156 4.64 -5.55 3.30
C ARG A 156 5.28 -5.32 1.93
N GLY A 157 6.06 -4.26 1.76
CA GLY A 157 6.62 -3.89 0.46
C GLY A 157 5.58 -3.40 -0.54
N ILE A 158 4.50 -2.74 -0.09
CA ILE A 158 3.38 -2.35 -0.96
C ILE A 158 3.18 -0.83 -0.91
N VAL A 159 2.87 -0.25 -2.07
CA VAL A 159 2.40 1.14 -2.20
C VAL A 159 0.97 1.15 -2.70
N TYR A 160 0.13 1.97 -2.07
CA TYR A 160 -1.25 2.23 -2.47
C TYR A 160 -1.41 3.70 -2.87
N GLU A 161 -2.33 3.98 -3.78
CA GLU A 161 -2.83 5.33 -4.01
C GLU A 161 -3.90 5.66 -2.95
N GLY A 162 -3.91 6.90 -2.47
CA GLY A 162 -4.77 7.35 -1.36
C GLY A 162 -4.21 7.08 0.04
N ASP A 163 -4.94 7.56 1.05
CA ASP A 163 -4.67 7.29 2.46
C ASP A 163 -5.48 6.08 2.93
N VAL A 164 -4.86 4.90 2.92
CA VAL A 164 -5.48 3.65 3.41
C VAL A 164 -5.13 3.39 4.89
N ILE A 165 -4.52 4.35 5.59
CA ILE A 165 -4.24 4.27 7.03
C ILE A 165 -5.38 4.89 7.82
N ASN A 166 -5.82 6.08 7.42
CA ASN A 166 -6.84 6.85 8.14
C ASN A 166 -8.28 6.53 7.69
N HIS A 167 -8.46 5.79 6.60
CA HIS A 167 -9.79 5.30 6.19
C HIS A 167 -10.50 4.52 7.33
N ASP A 168 -9.73 3.78 8.15
CA ASP A 168 -10.23 3.10 9.37
C ASP A 168 -10.79 4.04 10.47
N ARG A 169 -10.57 5.37 10.40
CA ARG A 169 -10.91 6.32 11.48
C ARG A 169 -12.10 7.23 11.19
N ASP A 170 -12.33 7.66 9.95
CA ASP A 170 -13.44 8.57 9.63
C ASP A 170 -14.80 7.87 9.53
N SER A 171 -14.82 6.53 9.47
CA SER A 171 -16.02 5.69 9.41
C SER A 171 -16.60 5.30 10.79
N ARG A 172 -16.16 5.94 11.89
CA ARG A 172 -16.65 5.67 13.27
C ARG A 172 -17.45 6.81 13.89
#